data_AF-A0A3A5SE57-F1
#
_entry.id   AF-A0A3A5SE57-F1
#
_cell.length_a   1.000
_cell.length_b   1.000
_cell.length_c   1.000
_cell.angle_alpha   90.00
_cell.angle_beta   90.00
_cell.angle_gamma   90.00
#
_symmetry.space_group_name_H-M   'P 1'
#
loop_
_entity.id
_entity.type
_entity.pdbx_description
1 polymer ?
#
loop_
_entity_poly.entity_id
_entity_poly.type
_entity_poly.pdbx_seq_one_letter_code
_entity_poly.pdbx_strand_id
1 'polypeptide(L)'
;MQKSDCIIGVEHVSKFFGDKAVLNDVNLSVRKGEFVTILGPSGCGKTTLLRLIAGFQTASEGVITIAGKDITQTPPHKRPVNTVFQKYALFPHLNVFNNIAFGLKLKKLPGATIEKKVKQALRMVGMTDYEDRDVDSLSGGQQQRVAIARAIVNEPEVLLLDEPLAALDLKMRKDMQMELKEMHQKLGITFVYVTHDQEEALTLSDTIVVMSEGRIQQIGVPTDIYNEPINSFVADFIGESNILNGVMIKDKAVTFCGHEFECVDTGFGEQMQVDVVIRPEDIYIFDVSDAAQLTGTVTSCIFKGVHYEMLVQTREGYELMVQDYHAFEAGREVGLLVKPFDIHVMKKERTCNTFEGKLVDETHVEFLGCNFECLPVQGIEPGSSVQVEVDFQYVILEDNEEDGRLTGEVKFILYKGNHYHLTVFTDWDEDIFVDTNDVWDDGDRVGITIAPQNIRIVQSLNKEGSAQ
;
A
#
# COMPACT_ATOMS: atom_id res chain seq x y z
N MET A 1 -25.34 0.72 2.08
CA MET A 1 -24.91 -0.64 2.48
C MET A 1 -26.03 -1.31 3.27
N GLN A 2 -26.59 -2.41 2.79
CA GLN A 2 -27.46 -3.24 3.64
C GLN A 2 -26.56 -4.06 4.57
N LYS A 3 -26.84 -4.01 5.88
CA LYS A 3 -26.09 -4.68 6.96
C LYS A 3 -26.07 -6.23 6.84
N SER A 4 -26.74 -6.80 5.85
CA SER A 4 -27.05 -8.23 5.73
C SER A 4 -25.94 -9.10 5.13
N ASP A 5 -24.97 -8.53 4.40
CA ASP A 5 -23.95 -9.31 3.68
C ASP A 5 -22.53 -9.22 4.27
N CYS A 6 -22.34 -8.42 5.32
CA CYS A 6 -21.04 -8.24 5.98
C CYS A 6 -20.74 -9.42 6.93
N ILE A 7 -19.66 -10.15 6.65
CA ILE A 7 -19.19 -11.27 7.50
C ILE A 7 -18.13 -10.83 8.51
N ILE A 8 -17.24 -9.90 8.17
CA ILE A 8 -16.25 -9.31 9.10
C ILE A 8 -16.44 -7.80 9.07
N GLY A 9 -16.63 -7.21 10.25
CA GLY A 9 -16.62 -5.76 10.45
C GLY A 9 -15.49 -5.36 11.38
N VAL A 10 -14.67 -4.41 10.96
CA VAL A 10 -13.61 -3.77 11.75
C VAL A 10 -13.99 -2.30 11.81
N GLU A 11 -14.31 -1.80 12.99
CA GLU A 11 -14.83 -0.44 13.20
C GLU A 11 -13.90 0.31 14.16
N HIS A 12 -13.26 1.36 13.65
CA HIS A 12 -12.33 2.23 14.39
C HIS A 12 -11.23 1.48 15.18
N VAL A 13 -10.64 0.44 14.58
CA VAL A 13 -9.70 -0.42 15.29
C VAL A 13 -8.29 0.18 15.29
N SER A 14 -7.78 0.41 16.49
CA SER A 14 -6.38 0.82 16.72
C SER A 14 -5.64 -0.22 17.55
N LYS A 15 -4.32 -0.32 17.31
CA LYS A 15 -3.44 -1.21 18.05
C LYS A 15 -2.12 -0.54 18.38
N PHE A 16 -1.87 -0.41 19.69
CA PHE A 16 -0.62 0.14 20.23
C PHE A 16 0.26 -0.97 20.84
N PHE A 17 1.57 -0.83 20.68
CA PHE A 17 2.59 -1.59 21.40
C PHE A 17 3.49 -0.61 22.16
N GLY A 18 3.25 -0.48 23.47
CA GLY A 18 3.75 0.69 24.20
C GLY A 18 3.08 1.94 23.63
N ASP A 19 3.88 2.95 23.30
CA ASP A 19 3.39 4.22 22.75
C ASP A 19 3.28 4.20 21.21
N LYS A 20 3.82 3.16 20.55
CA LYS A 20 3.81 3.06 19.08
C LYS A 20 2.48 2.51 18.56
N ALA A 21 1.78 3.30 17.74
CA ALA A 21 0.63 2.84 16.96
C ALA A 21 1.09 1.98 15.79
N VAL A 22 0.61 0.73 15.73
CA VAL A 22 0.84 -0.20 14.59
C VAL A 22 -0.39 -0.27 13.68
N LEU A 23 -1.58 -0.02 14.22
CA LEU A 23 -2.80 0.20 13.46
C LEU A 23 -3.47 1.46 14.02
N ASN A 24 -3.97 2.31 13.13
CA ASN A 24 -4.51 3.62 13.48
C ASN A 24 -5.85 3.84 12.78
N ASP A 25 -6.94 3.72 13.55
CA ASP A 25 -8.32 3.95 13.11
C ASP A 25 -8.74 3.15 11.85
N VAL A 26 -8.47 1.84 11.88
CA VAL A 26 -8.75 0.96 10.74
C VAL A 26 -10.25 0.64 10.66
N ASN A 27 -10.81 0.87 9.48
CA ASN A 27 -12.20 0.58 9.15
C ASN A 27 -12.27 -0.36 7.93
N LEU A 28 -12.80 -1.57 8.11
CA LEU A 28 -12.87 -2.59 7.06
C LEU A 28 -14.18 -3.37 7.16
N SER A 29 -14.82 -3.60 6.01
CA SER A 29 -15.98 -4.47 5.89
C SER A 29 -15.72 -5.52 4.82
N VAL A 30 -15.84 -6.79 5.19
CA VAL A 30 -15.68 -7.93 4.28
C VAL A 30 -17.03 -8.59 4.06
N ARG A 31 -17.38 -8.89 2.81
CA ARG A 31 -18.61 -9.59 2.44
C ARG A 31 -18.46 -11.09 2.57
N LYS A 32 -19.57 -11.78 2.87
CA LYS A 32 -19.58 -13.24 2.96
C LYS A 32 -19.19 -13.88 1.63
N GLY A 33 -18.21 -14.78 1.66
CA GLY A 33 -17.72 -15.50 0.48
C GLY A 33 -16.83 -14.67 -0.45
N GLU A 34 -16.36 -13.51 0.02
CA GLU A 34 -15.41 -12.66 -0.71
C GLU A 34 -13.95 -13.12 -0.46
N PHE A 35 -13.13 -13.03 -1.51
CA PHE A 35 -11.67 -13.13 -1.40
C PHE A 35 -11.08 -11.73 -1.22
N VAL A 36 -10.77 -11.37 0.02
CA VAL A 36 -10.12 -10.10 0.35
C VAL A 36 -8.62 -10.31 0.55
N THR A 37 -7.79 -9.52 -0.13
CA THR A 37 -6.36 -9.46 0.14
C THR A 37 -5.98 -8.15 0.79
N ILE A 38 -5.27 -8.24 1.92
CA ILE A 38 -4.61 -7.12 2.58
C ILE A 38 -3.18 -7.07 2.04
N LEU A 39 -2.89 -6.01 1.31
CA LEU A 39 -1.63 -5.76 0.62
C LEU A 39 -0.97 -4.50 1.19
N GLY A 40 0.35 -4.44 1.18
CA GLY A 40 1.09 -3.30 1.69
C GLY A 40 2.57 -3.62 1.97
N PRO A 41 3.40 -2.62 2.25
CA PRO A 41 4.82 -2.81 2.58
C PRO A 41 5.04 -3.64 3.85
N SER A 42 6.26 -4.12 4.05
CA SER A 42 6.65 -4.77 5.30
C SER A 42 6.46 -3.80 6.48
N GLY A 43 5.92 -4.30 7.59
CA GLY A 43 5.72 -3.48 8.80
C GLY A 43 4.45 -2.60 8.82
N CYS A 44 3.68 -2.48 7.74
CA CYS A 44 2.50 -1.60 7.70
C CYS A 44 1.27 -2.10 8.50
N GLY A 45 1.37 -3.22 9.23
CA GLY A 45 0.33 -3.71 10.14
C GLY A 45 -0.57 -4.83 9.60
N LYS A 46 -0.37 -5.35 8.39
CA LYS A 46 -1.20 -6.41 7.77
C LYS A 46 -1.37 -7.65 8.66
N THR A 47 -0.26 -8.24 9.11
CA THR A 47 -0.26 -9.42 9.99
C THR A 47 -0.84 -9.10 11.36
N THR A 48 -0.67 -7.87 11.86
CA THR A 48 -1.31 -7.40 13.10
C THR A 48 -2.83 -7.39 12.94
N LEU A 49 -3.36 -6.82 11.85
CA LEU A 49 -4.79 -6.81 11.56
C LEU A 49 -5.34 -8.23 11.43
N LEU A 50 -4.66 -9.12 10.71
CA LEU A 50 -5.04 -10.53 10.59
C LEU A 50 -5.07 -11.25 11.94
N ARG A 51 -4.06 -11.01 12.81
CA ARG A 51 -3.99 -11.57 14.16
C ARG A 51 -5.06 -11.02 15.09
N LEU A 52 -5.46 -9.76 14.91
CA LEU A 52 -6.60 -9.16 15.61
C LEU A 52 -7.92 -9.82 15.19
N ILE A 53 -8.11 -10.17 13.92
CA ILE A 53 -9.29 -10.92 13.45
C ILE A 53 -9.26 -12.38 13.95
N ALA A 54 -8.08 -13.00 13.97
CA ALA A 54 -7.88 -14.37 14.47
C ALA A 54 -7.98 -14.50 16.00
N GLY A 55 -7.79 -13.40 16.73
CA GLY A 55 -7.81 -13.34 18.19
C GLY A 55 -6.51 -13.69 18.88
N PHE A 56 -5.41 -13.83 18.12
CA PHE A 56 -4.08 -14.00 18.69
C PHE A 56 -3.56 -12.71 19.34
N GLN A 57 -4.19 -11.59 19.01
CA GLN A 57 -3.99 -10.30 19.65
C GLN A 57 -5.35 -9.65 19.95
N THR A 58 -5.34 -8.73 20.89
CA THR A 58 -6.52 -7.93 21.28
C THR A 58 -6.35 -6.51 20.78
N ALA A 59 -7.41 -5.92 20.23
CA ALA A 59 -7.42 -4.52 19.82
C ALA A 59 -7.22 -3.62 21.04
N SER A 60 -6.55 -2.49 20.86
CA SER A 60 -6.45 -1.49 21.91
C SER A 60 -7.74 -0.65 21.97
N GLU A 61 -8.29 -0.35 20.80
CA GLU A 61 -9.52 0.43 20.62
C GLU A 61 -10.34 -0.15 19.45
N GLY A 62 -11.59 0.27 19.35
CA GLY A 62 -12.51 -0.16 18.30
C GLY A 62 -13.15 -1.52 18.55
N VAL A 63 -13.89 -1.99 17.56
CA VAL A 63 -14.69 -3.22 17.64
C VAL A 63 -14.44 -4.09 16.42
N ILE A 64 -14.29 -5.40 16.66
CA ILE A 64 -14.23 -6.41 15.60
C ILE A 64 -15.44 -7.31 15.74
N THR A 65 -16.21 -7.44 14.65
CA THR A 65 -17.37 -8.32 14.55
C THR A 65 -17.14 -9.42 13.51
N ILE A 66 -17.64 -10.63 13.80
CA ILE A 66 -17.76 -11.71 12.81
C ILE A 66 -19.18 -12.26 12.84
N ALA A 67 -19.82 -12.37 11.67
CA ALA A 67 -21.21 -12.77 11.51
C ALA A 67 -22.17 -11.99 12.44
N GLY A 68 -21.92 -10.69 12.57
CA GLY A 68 -22.69 -9.76 13.42
C GLY A 68 -22.46 -9.90 14.93
N LYS A 69 -21.52 -10.75 15.38
CA LYS A 69 -21.16 -10.90 16.80
C LYS A 69 -19.85 -10.18 17.08
N ASP A 70 -19.82 -9.37 18.12
CA ASP A 70 -18.57 -8.82 18.66
C ASP A 70 -17.66 -9.95 19.15
N ILE A 71 -16.45 -10.00 18.59
CA ILE A 71 -15.41 -10.97 18.91
C ILE A 71 -14.15 -10.32 19.47
N THR A 72 -14.14 -9.02 19.72
CA THR A 72 -12.95 -8.23 20.09
C THR A 72 -12.14 -8.87 21.22
N GLN A 73 -12.84 -9.30 22.29
CA GLN A 73 -12.24 -9.99 23.45
C GLN A 73 -12.33 -11.53 23.39
N THR A 74 -12.89 -12.09 22.31
CA THR A 74 -13.08 -13.54 22.18
C THR A 74 -11.73 -14.20 21.88
N PRO A 75 -11.31 -15.26 22.60
CA PRO A 75 -10.04 -15.94 22.33
C PRO A 75 -10.09 -16.78 21.03
N PRO A 76 -8.94 -17.11 20.40
CA PRO A 76 -8.89 -17.75 19.08
C PRO A 76 -9.72 -19.02 18.96
N HIS A 77 -9.63 -19.91 19.96
CA HIS A 77 -10.31 -21.20 19.97
C HIS A 77 -11.85 -21.12 20.07
N LYS A 78 -12.42 -19.93 20.29
CA LYS A 78 -13.86 -19.66 20.31
C LYS A 78 -14.34 -18.85 19.10
N ARG A 79 -13.43 -18.39 18.24
CA ARG A 79 -13.80 -17.63 17.04
C ARG A 79 -14.20 -18.58 15.91
N PRO A 80 -15.17 -18.18 15.06
CA PRO A 80 -15.62 -18.99 13.93
C PRO A 80 -14.67 -18.90 12.72
N VAL A 81 -13.36 -18.85 12.97
CA VAL A 81 -12.31 -18.66 11.96
C VAL A 81 -11.21 -19.70 12.10
N ASN A 82 -10.55 -20.01 10.99
CA ASN A 82 -9.34 -20.84 10.99
C ASN A 82 -8.21 -20.07 10.30
N THR A 83 -6.99 -20.21 10.81
CA THR A 83 -5.80 -19.53 10.28
C THR A 83 -4.80 -20.53 9.70
N VAL A 84 -4.29 -20.22 8.50
CA VAL A 84 -3.10 -20.86 7.92
C VAL A 84 -1.95 -19.87 8.06
N PHE A 85 -0.90 -20.29 8.77
CA PHE A 85 0.29 -19.49 9.02
C PHE A 85 1.34 -19.68 7.91
N GLN A 86 2.22 -18.69 7.76
CA GLN A 86 3.34 -18.69 6.81
C GLN A 86 4.20 -19.97 6.84
N LYS A 87 4.52 -20.51 8.03
CA LYS A 87 5.29 -21.78 8.17
C LYS A 87 4.43 -23.05 8.13
N TYR A 88 3.18 -22.95 7.71
CA TYR A 88 2.13 -24.00 7.69
C TYR A 88 1.76 -24.59 9.06
N ALA A 89 2.65 -24.52 10.05
CA ALA A 89 2.51 -25.03 11.41
C ALA A 89 1.98 -26.47 11.46
N LEU A 90 2.40 -27.32 10.51
CA LEU A 90 2.05 -28.74 10.52
C LEU A 90 2.74 -29.46 11.69
N PHE A 91 2.08 -30.47 12.23
CA PHE A 91 2.63 -31.28 13.31
C PHE A 91 3.52 -32.37 12.71
N PRO A 92 4.86 -32.30 12.87
CA PRO A 92 5.78 -33.20 12.18
C PRO A 92 5.68 -34.65 12.69
N HIS A 93 5.24 -34.83 13.93
CA HIS A 93 5.04 -36.15 14.54
C HIS A 93 3.72 -36.82 14.13
N LEU A 94 2.92 -36.19 13.27
CA LEU A 94 1.64 -36.71 12.78
C LEU A 94 1.70 -36.86 11.25
N ASN A 95 1.11 -37.93 10.72
CA ASN A 95 0.89 -38.05 9.28
C ASN A 95 -0.17 -37.04 8.77
N VAL A 96 -0.36 -36.98 7.46
CA VAL A 96 -1.34 -36.08 6.80
C VAL A 96 -2.75 -36.25 7.37
N PHE A 97 -3.24 -37.49 7.49
CA PHE A 97 -4.57 -37.77 8.03
C PHE A 97 -4.73 -37.20 9.44
N ASN A 98 -3.75 -37.46 10.32
CA ASN A 98 -3.80 -37.03 11.71
C ASN A 98 -3.65 -35.52 11.87
N ASN A 99 -2.88 -34.86 11.00
CA ASN A 99 -2.82 -33.40 10.92
C ASN A 99 -4.20 -32.79 10.62
N ILE A 100 -4.88 -33.29 9.59
CA ILE A 100 -6.20 -32.80 9.19
C ILE A 100 -7.26 -33.18 10.24
N ALA A 101 -7.24 -34.40 10.76
CA ALA A 101 -8.22 -34.89 11.73
C ALA A 101 -8.14 -34.22 13.10
N PHE A 102 -7.04 -33.52 13.42
CA PHE A 102 -6.74 -33.03 14.77
C PHE A 102 -7.89 -32.21 15.39
N GLY A 103 -8.40 -31.20 14.69
CA GLY A 103 -9.49 -30.35 15.18
C GLY A 103 -10.81 -31.12 15.38
N LEU A 104 -11.09 -32.11 14.53
CA LEU A 104 -12.28 -32.95 14.66
C LEU A 104 -12.19 -33.91 15.85
N LYS A 105 -10.99 -34.43 16.14
CA LYS A 105 -10.72 -35.27 17.32
C LYS A 105 -10.91 -34.48 18.61
N LEU A 106 -10.46 -33.22 18.65
CA LEU A 106 -10.69 -32.33 19.81
C LEU A 106 -12.18 -32.06 20.06
N LYS A 107 -12.98 -31.94 18.99
CA LYS A 107 -14.45 -31.85 19.05
C LYS A 107 -15.14 -33.18 19.41
N LYS A 108 -14.37 -34.26 19.63
CA LYS A 108 -14.86 -35.61 19.97
C LYS A 108 -15.89 -36.16 18.98
N LEU A 109 -15.73 -35.87 17.68
CA LEU A 109 -16.60 -36.41 16.65
C LEU A 109 -16.40 -37.93 16.47
N PRO A 110 -17.43 -38.67 16.01
CA PRO A 110 -17.30 -40.10 15.74
C PRO A 110 -16.25 -40.41 14.67
N GLY A 111 -15.47 -41.49 14.84
CA GLY A 111 -14.38 -41.85 13.93
C GLY A 111 -14.77 -41.95 12.45
N ALA A 112 -15.93 -42.56 12.16
CA ALA A 112 -16.45 -42.63 10.78
C ALA A 112 -16.76 -41.24 10.18
N THR A 113 -17.18 -40.28 11.01
CA THR A 113 -17.43 -38.89 10.57
C THR A 113 -16.11 -38.17 10.30
N ILE A 114 -15.10 -38.39 11.16
CA ILE A 114 -13.74 -37.85 10.98
C ILE A 114 -13.16 -38.34 9.67
N GLU A 115 -13.17 -39.65 9.42
CA GLU A 115 -12.61 -40.24 8.21
C GLU A 115 -13.29 -39.67 6.95
N LYS A 116 -14.62 -39.57 6.95
CA LYS A 116 -15.38 -38.99 5.84
C LYS A 116 -14.99 -37.54 5.57
N LYS A 117 -14.90 -36.70 6.61
CA LYS A 117 -14.54 -35.28 6.49
C LYS A 117 -13.09 -35.10 6.04
N VAL A 118 -12.15 -35.89 6.56
CA VAL A 118 -10.74 -35.83 6.14
C VAL A 118 -10.58 -36.21 4.68
N LYS A 119 -11.20 -37.31 4.23
CA LYS A 119 -11.18 -37.72 2.82
C LYS A 119 -11.81 -36.67 1.90
N GLN A 120 -12.86 -35.99 2.36
CA GLN A 120 -13.47 -34.90 1.60
C GLN A 120 -12.53 -33.69 1.50
N ALA A 121 -11.89 -33.28 2.60
CA ALA A 121 -10.93 -32.18 2.60
C ALA A 121 -9.71 -32.48 1.71
N LEU A 122 -9.18 -33.70 1.75
CA LEU A 122 -8.09 -34.12 0.87
C LEU A 122 -8.48 -34.08 -0.61
N ARG A 123 -9.69 -34.53 -0.95
CA ARG A 123 -10.20 -34.40 -2.33
C ARG A 123 -10.30 -32.94 -2.77
N MET A 124 -10.74 -32.03 -1.90
CA MET A 124 -10.88 -30.61 -2.21
C MET A 124 -9.54 -29.94 -2.54
N VAL A 125 -8.46 -30.36 -1.88
CA VAL A 125 -7.12 -29.81 -2.11
C VAL A 125 -6.28 -30.61 -3.12
N GLY A 126 -6.86 -31.64 -3.76
CA GLY A 126 -6.16 -32.47 -4.74
C GLY A 126 -5.13 -33.45 -4.15
N MET A 127 -5.26 -33.81 -2.86
CA MET A 127 -4.33 -34.67 -2.11
C MET A 127 -4.93 -36.04 -1.79
N THR A 128 -5.71 -36.61 -2.71
CA THR A 128 -6.26 -37.97 -2.54
C THR A 128 -5.12 -38.98 -2.47
N ASP A 129 -5.20 -39.99 -1.60
CA ASP A 129 -4.20 -41.05 -1.38
C ASP A 129 -2.90 -40.59 -0.67
N TYR A 130 -2.90 -39.41 -0.06
CA TYR A 130 -1.78 -38.88 0.74
C TYR A 130 -1.95 -39.07 2.25
N GLU A 131 -3.06 -39.67 2.70
CA GLU A 131 -3.47 -39.79 4.12
C GLU A 131 -2.35 -40.28 5.05
N ASP A 132 -1.62 -41.30 4.60
CA ASP A 132 -0.64 -42.01 5.42
C ASP A 132 0.78 -41.45 5.32
N ARG A 133 1.00 -40.45 4.44
CA ARG A 133 2.34 -39.87 4.25
C ARG A 133 2.78 -39.04 5.46
N ASP A 134 4.08 -39.05 5.68
CA ASP A 134 4.75 -38.15 6.60
C ASP A 134 4.80 -36.73 6.02
N VAL A 135 4.57 -35.71 6.85
CA VAL A 135 4.62 -34.30 6.46
C VAL A 135 6.00 -33.89 5.97
N ASP A 136 7.06 -34.45 6.55
CA ASP A 136 8.44 -34.12 6.19
C ASP A 136 8.83 -34.71 4.83
N SER A 137 8.04 -35.64 4.29
CA SER A 137 8.22 -36.20 2.94
C SER A 137 7.52 -35.40 1.83
N LEU A 138 6.77 -34.35 2.18
CA LEU A 138 5.99 -33.54 1.25
C LEU A 138 6.80 -32.35 0.72
N SER A 139 6.56 -31.98 -0.53
CA SER A 139 7.00 -30.69 -1.08
C SER A 139 6.30 -29.50 -0.39
N GLY A 140 6.84 -28.28 -0.51
CA GLY A 140 6.26 -27.08 0.10
C GLY A 140 4.79 -26.83 -0.29
N GLY A 141 4.45 -26.96 -1.58
CA GLY A 141 3.06 -26.82 -2.05
C GLY A 141 2.14 -27.93 -1.52
N GLN A 142 2.65 -29.17 -1.36
CA GLN A 142 1.88 -30.25 -0.73
C GLN A 142 1.66 -30.00 0.77
N GLN A 143 2.65 -29.50 1.49
CA GLN A 143 2.49 -29.10 2.90
C GLN A 143 1.43 -27.99 3.03
N GLN A 144 1.46 -27.00 2.13
CA GLN A 144 0.45 -25.95 2.10
C GLN A 144 -0.96 -26.52 1.89
N ARG A 145 -1.16 -27.43 0.93
CA ARG A 145 -2.46 -28.11 0.72
C ARG A 145 -2.94 -28.83 1.96
N VAL A 146 -2.04 -29.52 2.68
CA VAL A 146 -2.38 -30.19 3.94
C VAL A 146 -2.77 -29.17 5.01
N ALA A 147 -2.09 -28.03 5.09
CA ALA A 147 -2.42 -26.96 6.03
C ALA A 147 -3.80 -26.33 5.74
N ILE A 148 -4.11 -26.10 4.46
CA ILE A 148 -5.42 -25.61 4.02
C ILE A 148 -6.49 -26.67 4.29
N ALA A 149 -6.25 -27.94 3.95
CA ALA A 149 -7.17 -29.05 4.25
C ALA A 149 -7.49 -29.13 5.75
N ARG A 150 -6.47 -28.98 6.61
CA ARG A 150 -6.63 -28.93 8.06
C ARG A 150 -7.45 -27.73 8.53
N ALA A 151 -7.37 -26.60 7.84
CA ALA A 151 -8.16 -25.42 8.18
C ALA A 151 -9.62 -25.59 7.74
N ILE A 152 -9.89 -26.04 6.51
CA ILE A 152 -11.23 -26.15 5.94
C ILE A 152 -12.04 -27.33 6.50
N VAL A 153 -11.40 -28.37 7.02
CA VAL A 153 -12.11 -29.56 7.55
C VAL A 153 -13.05 -29.24 8.71
N ASN A 154 -12.79 -28.12 9.40
CA ASN A 154 -13.63 -27.61 10.47
C ASN A 154 -14.85 -26.83 9.97
N GLU A 155 -14.99 -26.65 8.66
CA GLU A 155 -16.03 -25.88 7.98
C GLU A 155 -16.16 -24.45 8.56
N PRO A 156 -15.07 -23.65 8.55
CA PRO A 156 -15.11 -22.29 9.07
C PRO A 156 -15.93 -21.36 8.17
N GLU A 157 -16.46 -20.28 8.75
CA GLU A 157 -17.11 -19.21 7.97
C GLU A 157 -16.08 -18.30 7.27
N VAL A 158 -14.90 -18.19 7.87
CA VAL A 158 -13.77 -17.37 7.40
C VAL A 158 -12.46 -18.15 7.50
N LEU A 159 -11.70 -18.15 6.41
CA LEU A 159 -10.34 -18.64 6.34
C LEU A 159 -9.35 -17.46 6.30
N LEU A 160 -8.41 -17.44 7.25
CA LEU A 160 -7.37 -16.42 7.35
C LEU A 160 -6.04 -17.01 6.84
N LEU A 161 -5.37 -16.32 5.93
CA LEU A 161 -4.16 -16.80 5.25
C LEU A 161 -3.04 -15.75 5.44
N ASP A 162 -1.99 -16.09 6.19
CA ASP A 162 -0.87 -15.18 6.51
C ASP A 162 0.35 -15.55 5.64
N GLU A 163 0.56 -14.81 4.54
CA GLU A 163 1.64 -15.03 3.56
C GLU A 163 1.86 -16.50 3.18
N PRO A 164 0.81 -17.25 2.80
CA PRO A 164 0.91 -18.70 2.66
C PRO A 164 1.74 -19.15 1.46
N LEU A 165 2.15 -18.24 0.58
CA LEU A 165 2.93 -18.52 -0.64
C LEU A 165 4.39 -18.01 -0.57
N ALA A 166 4.77 -17.29 0.48
CA ALA A 166 6.07 -16.61 0.58
C ALA A 166 7.28 -17.58 0.52
N ALA A 167 7.10 -18.83 0.96
CA ALA A 167 8.17 -19.82 1.01
C ALA A 167 8.31 -20.66 -0.28
N LEU A 168 7.50 -20.41 -1.32
CA LEU A 168 7.49 -21.18 -2.57
C LEU A 168 8.32 -20.49 -3.65
N ASP A 169 8.93 -21.29 -4.55
CA ASP A 169 9.55 -20.77 -5.77
C ASP A 169 8.50 -20.23 -6.75
N LEU A 170 8.94 -19.43 -7.74
CA LEU A 170 8.07 -18.72 -8.67
C LEU A 170 7.08 -19.64 -9.42
N LYS A 171 7.53 -20.82 -9.87
CA LYS A 171 6.66 -21.72 -10.64
C LYS A 171 5.61 -22.35 -9.73
N MET A 172 6.03 -22.87 -8.58
CA MET A 172 5.10 -23.43 -7.60
C MET A 172 4.12 -22.37 -7.07
N ARG A 173 4.58 -21.12 -6.91
CA ARG A 173 3.73 -20.00 -6.50
C ARG A 173 2.60 -19.75 -7.49
N LYS A 174 2.91 -19.62 -8.79
CA LYS A 174 1.89 -19.41 -9.84
C LYS A 174 0.88 -20.55 -9.92
N ASP A 175 1.36 -21.79 -9.84
CA ASP A 175 0.49 -22.97 -9.83
C ASP A 175 -0.45 -22.94 -8.60
N MET A 176 0.08 -22.66 -7.41
CA MET A 176 -0.69 -22.59 -6.16
C MET A 176 -1.66 -21.39 -6.11
N GLN A 177 -1.35 -20.27 -6.75
CA GLN A 177 -2.26 -19.12 -6.88
C GLN A 177 -3.54 -19.54 -7.62
N MET A 178 -3.40 -20.15 -8.80
CA MET A 178 -4.55 -20.60 -9.59
C MET A 178 -5.42 -21.58 -8.80
N GLU A 179 -4.78 -22.51 -8.08
CA GLU A 179 -5.50 -23.47 -7.27
C GLU A 179 -6.21 -22.87 -6.06
N LEU A 180 -5.61 -21.89 -5.38
CA LEU A 180 -6.28 -21.16 -4.29
C LEU A 180 -7.53 -20.46 -4.80
N LYS A 181 -7.45 -19.83 -5.98
CA LYS A 181 -8.60 -19.17 -6.63
C LYS A 181 -9.70 -20.17 -6.98
N GLU A 182 -9.35 -21.30 -7.59
CA GLU A 182 -10.32 -22.37 -7.86
C GLU A 182 -10.93 -22.95 -6.59
N MET A 183 -10.13 -23.12 -5.54
CA MET A 183 -10.58 -23.66 -4.27
C MET A 183 -11.58 -22.71 -3.60
N HIS A 184 -11.29 -21.41 -3.60
CA HIS A 184 -12.20 -20.37 -3.12
C HIS A 184 -13.55 -20.45 -3.85
N GLN A 185 -13.53 -20.49 -5.19
CA GLN A 185 -14.74 -20.61 -6.01
C GLN A 185 -15.56 -21.89 -5.70
N LYS A 186 -14.89 -23.01 -5.44
CA LYS A 186 -15.55 -24.29 -5.09
C LYS A 186 -16.12 -24.30 -3.67
N LEU A 187 -15.47 -23.64 -2.71
CA LEU A 187 -15.87 -23.65 -1.30
C LEU A 187 -16.91 -22.58 -0.97
N GLY A 188 -16.81 -21.39 -1.57
CA GLY A 188 -17.68 -20.24 -1.28
C GLY A 188 -17.57 -19.71 0.16
N ILE A 189 -16.48 -20.04 0.86
CA ILE A 189 -16.17 -19.49 2.19
C ILE A 189 -15.35 -18.21 2.04
N THR A 190 -15.44 -17.31 3.02
CA THR A 190 -14.74 -16.02 2.98
C THR A 190 -13.23 -16.22 3.17
N PHE A 191 -12.40 -15.62 2.33
CA PHE A 191 -10.94 -15.63 2.46
C PHE A 191 -10.44 -14.24 2.85
N VAL A 192 -9.61 -14.16 3.88
CA VAL A 192 -8.79 -12.97 4.17
C VAL A 192 -7.32 -13.36 4.04
N TYR A 193 -6.68 -12.83 3.02
CA TYR A 193 -5.33 -13.15 2.61
C TYR A 193 -4.39 -11.98 2.88
N VAL A 194 -3.22 -12.23 3.42
CA VAL A 194 -2.18 -11.22 3.62
C VAL A 194 -0.99 -11.56 2.74
N THR A 195 -0.51 -10.56 1.98
CA THR A 195 0.72 -10.67 1.21
C THR A 195 1.38 -9.31 1.06
N HIS A 196 2.64 -9.33 0.64
CA HIS A 196 3.37 -8.18 0.13
C HIS A 196 3.58 -8.26 -1.40
N ASP A 197 3.18 -9.37 -2.03
CA ASP A 197 3.30 -9.59 -3.47
C ASP A 197 2.06 -9.00 -4.20
N GLN A 198 2.32 -8.07 -5.12
CA GLN A 198 1.27 -7.38 -5.87
C GLN A 198 0.59 -8.30 -6.90
N GLU A 199 1.34 -9.19 -7.56
CA GLU A 199 0.83 -10.14 -8.56
C GLU A 199 -0.19 -11.09 -7.90
N GLU A 200 0.10 -11.53 -6.67
CA GLU A 200 -0.84 -12.32 -5.85
C GLU A 200 -2.16 -11.57 -5.59
N ALA A 201 -2.08 -10.32 -5.14
CA ALA A 201 -3.27 -9.53 -4.83
C ALA A 201 -4.11 -9.26 -6.09
N LEU A 202 -3.48 -8.86 -7.19
CA LEU A 202 -4.18 -8.57 -8.44
C LEU A 202 -4.83 -9.82 -9.07
N THR A 203 -4.23 -10.99 -8.89
CA THR A 203 -4.70 -12.23 -9.53
C THR A 203 -5.79 -12.94 -8.73
N LEU A 204 -5.68 -12.95 -7.41
CA LEU A 204 -6.51 -13.79 -6.52
C LEU A 204 -7.80 -13.09 -6.05
N SER A 205 -7.73 -11.78 -5.85
CA SER A 205 -8.70 -11.06 -5.04
C SER A 205 -9.96 -10.66 -5.77
N ASP A 206 -11.07 -10.71 -5.05
CA ASP A 206 -12.27 -9.95 -5.40
C ASP A 206 -12.09 -8.48 -4.97
N THR A 207 -11.47 -8.26 -3.79
CA THR A 207 -11.19 -6.94 -3.23
C THR A 207 -9.79 -6.89 -2.64
N ILE A 208 -9.06 -5.81 -2.88
CA ILE A 208 -7.76 -5.52 -2.32
C ILE A 208 -7.90 -4.37 -1.31
N VAL A 209 -7.24 -4.52 -0.16
CA VAL A 209 -7.09 -3.50 0.88
C VAL A 209 -5.62 -3.12 0.91
N VAL A 210 -5.29 -1.95 0.37
CA VAL A 210 -3.92 -1.41 0.38
C VAL A 210 -3.69 -0.71 1.71
N MET A 211 -2.63 -1.09 2.43
CA MET A 211 -2.26 -0.54 3.73
C MET A 211 -0.88 0.09 3.71
N SER A 212 -0.75 1.24 4.36
CA SER A 212 0.52 1.88 4.68
C SER A 212 0.45 2.46 6.08
N GLU A 213 1.55 2.36 6.84
CA GLU A 213 1.69 2.99 8.16
C GLU A 213 0.53 2.74 9.14
N GLY A 214 0.00 1.51 9.14
CA GLY A 214 -1.10 1.14 10.02
C GLY A 214 -2.47 1.70 9.63
N ARG A 215 -2.58 2.37 8.47
CA ARG A 215 -3.82 2.90 7.90
C ARG A 215 -4.17 2.18 6.60
N ILE A 216 -5.45 2.15 6.28
CA ILE A 216 -5.91 1.73 4.96
C ILE A 216 -5.82 2.93 4.03
N GLN A 217 -5.10 2.75 2.92
CA GLN A 217 -4.93 3.75 1.87
C GLN A 217 -6.11 3.66 0.90
N GLN A 218 -6.36 2.47 0.34
CA GLN A 218 -7.45 2.27 -0.63
C GLN A 218 -8.06 0.88 -0.48
N ILE A 219 -9.38 0.79 -0.74
CA ILE A 219 -10.09 -0.47 -0.87
C ILE A 219 -10.80 -0.46 -2.22
N GLY A 220 -10.60 -1.50 -3.01
CA GLY A 220 -11.20 -1.58 -4.35
C GLY A 220 -11.02 -2.96 -4.97
N VAL A 221 -11.65 -3.17 -6.13
CA VAL A 221 -11.36 -4.34 -6.96
C VAL A 221 -9.96 -4.19 -7.60
N PRO A 222 -9.29 -5.28 -8.02
CA PRO A 222 -7.95 -5.21 -8.58
C PRO A 222 -7.75 -4.18 -9.70
N THR A 223 -8.74 -4.04 -10.59
CA THR A 223 -8.68 -3.08 -11.70
C THR A 223 -8.71 -1.64 -11.23
N ASP A 224 -9.49 -1.33 -10.18
CA ASP A 224 -9.62 0.03 -9.67
C ASP A 224 -8.36 0.41 -8.89
N ILE A 225 -7.76 -0.53 -8.15
CA ILE A 225 -6.48 -0.29 -7.48
C ILE A 225 -5.36 0.01 -8.49
N TYR A 226 -5.37 -0.66 -9.65
CA TYR A 226 -4.35 -0.45 -10.69
C TYR A 226 -4.61 0.81 -11.53
N ASN A 227 -5.82 0.97 -12.05
CA ASN A 227 -6.17 2.03 -13.00
C ASN A 227 -6.60 3.33 -12.33
N GLU A 228 -7.17 3.28 -11.12
CA GLU A 228 -7.69 4.45 -10.41
C GLU A 228 -7.10 4.56 -8.99
N PRO A 229 -5.76 4.67 -8.86
CA PRO A 229 -5.14 4.88 -7.55
C PRO A 229 -5.59 6.22 -6.97
N ILE A 230 -5.98 6.25 -5.69
CA ILE A 230 -6.51 7.48 -5.08
C ILE A 230 -5.41 8.45 -4.63
N ASN A 231 -4.18 7.97 -4.46
CA ASN A 231 -3.03 8.77 -4.04
C ASN A 231 -1.72 8.21 -4.63
N SER A 232 -0.67 9.02 -4.56
CA SER A 232 0.64 8.71 -5.12
C SER A 232 1.27 7.46 -4.50
N PHE A 233 1.04 7.20 -3.21
CA PHE A 233 1.51 5.97 -2.58
C PHE A 233 0.91 4.73 -3.24
N VAL A 234 -0.41 4.68 -3.48
CA VAL A 234 -1.03 3.51 -4.14
C VAL A 234 -0.55 3.38 -5.59
N ALA A 235 -0.39 4.50 -6.30
CA ALA A 235 0.09 4.51 -7.67
C ALA A 235 1.53 3.99 -7.81
N ASP A 236 2.41 4.36 -6.88
CA ASP A 236 3.81 3.93 -6.80
C ASP A 236 3.96 2.50 -6.31
N PHE A 237 3.12 2.13 -5.33
CA PHE A 237 3.21 0.82 -4.68
C PHE A 237 2.57 -0.31 -5.50
N ILE A 238 1.69 -0.02 -6.48
CA ILE A 238 1.02 -1.01 -7.31
C ILE A 238 1.43 -0.85 -8.76
N GLY A 239 2.21 -1.79 -9.28
CA GLY A 239 2.78 -1.73 -10.63
C GLY A 239 3.87 -0.67 -10.75
N GLU A 240 4.44 -0.57 -11.94
CA GLU A 240 5.33 0.53 -12.29
C GLU A 240 4.50 1.76 -12.71
N SER A 241 4.97 2.97 -12.40
CA SER A 241 4.26 4.21 -12.71
C SER A 241 5.23 5.34 -13.03
N ASN A 242 4.87 6.18 -14.01
CA ASN A 242 5.41 7.52 -14.11
C ASN A 242 4.52 8.45 -13.30
N ILE A 243 5.02 8.97 -12.19
CA ILE A 243 4.31 9.95 -11.37
C ILE A 243 4.96 11.31 -11.59
N LEU A 244 4.17 12.32 -11.94
CA LEU A 244 4.67 13.62 -12.40
C LEU A 244 3.90 14.74 -11.72
N ASN A 245 4.59 15.85 -11.44
CA ASN A 245 3.90 17.07 -11.05
C ASN A 245 3.13 17.65 -12.25
N GLY A 246 1.87 18.01 -12.03
CA GLY A 246 1.04 18.65 -13.04
C GLY A 246 0.13 19.74 -12.49
N VAL A 247 -0.53 20.44 -13.41
CA VAL A 247 -1.54 21.46 -13.12
C VAL A 247 -2.80 21.15 -13.92
N MET A 248 -3.91 20.92 -13.23
CA MET A 248 -5.22 20.80 -13.85
C MET A 248 -5.69 22.19 -14.27
N ILE A 249 -5.62 22.50 -15.58
CA ILE A 249 -6.02 23.80 -16.10
C ILE A 249 -7.52 24.00 -15.91
N LYS A 250 -8.29 22.97 -16.28
CA LYS A 250 -9.75 22.85 -16.19
C LYS A 250 -10.11 21.37 -16.36
N ASP A 251 -11.37 21.02 -16.13
CA ASP A 251 -11.89 19.68 -16.43
C ASP A 251 -11.44 19.20 -17.83
N LYS A 252 -10.87 18.00 -17.88
CA LYS A 252 -10.33 17.33 -19.09
C LYS A 252 -9.07 17.95 -19.72
N ALA A 253 -8.38 18.88 -19.04
CA ALA A 253 -7.14 19.46 -19.53
C ALA A 253 -6.11 19.62 -18.42
N VAL A 254 -4.96 18.97 -18.56
CA VAL A 254 -3.88 18.94 -17.58
C VAL A 254 -2.54 19.28 -18.23
N THR A 255 -1.72 20.07 -17.53
CA THR A 255 -0.33 20.34 -17.93
C THR A 255 0.62 19.49 -17.11
N PHE A 256 1.53 18.77 -17.77
CA PHE A 256 2.68 18.11 -17.16
C PHE A 256 3.82 18.02 -18.17
N CYS A 257 5.05 17.78 -17.73
CA CYS A 257 6.24 17.81 -18.58
C CYS A 257 6.39 19.09 -19.44
N GLY A 258 5.80 20.21 -19.01
CA GLY A 258 5.81 21.47 -19.78
C GLY A 258 4.81 21.56 -20.94
N HIS A 259 3.94 20.56 -21.15
CA HIS A 259 2.96 20.51 -22.24
C HIS A 259 1.52 20.32 -21.72
N GLU A 260 0.53 20.77 -22.50
CA GLU A 260 -0.89 20.57 -22.21
C GLU A 260 -1.42 19.29 -22.89
N PHE A 261 -2.14 18.48 -22.12
CA PHE A 261 -2.75 17.23 -22.56
C PHE A 261 -4.25 17.24 -22.29
N GLU A 262 -5.02 16.64 -23.19
CA GLU A 262 -6.41 16.27 -22.92
C GLU A 262 -6.43 15.04 -22.01
N CYS A 263 -7.27 15.04 -20.98
CA CYS A 263 -7.52 13.90 -20.09
C CYS A 263 -9.02 13.66 -19.91
N VAL A 264 -9.41 12.61 -19.20
CA VAL A 264 -10.83 12.29 -18.94
C VAL A 264 -11.34 12.78 -17.57
N ASP A 265 -10.44 13.18 -16.69
CA ASP A 265 -10.71 13.55 -15.29
C ASP A 265 -11.47 14.87 -15.13
N THR A 266 -12.32 14.95 -14.09
CA THR A 266 -13.17 16.11 -13.78
C THR A 266 -13.31 16.33 -12.27
N GLY A 267 -13.67 17.55 -11.85
CA GLY A 267 -14.01 17.84 -10.45
C GLY A 267 -12.82 18.21 -9.54
N PHE A 268 -11.70 18.63 -10.14
CA PHE A 268 -10.48 19.07 -9.45
C PHE A 268 -10.44 20.58 -9.23
N GLY A 269 -11.19 21.35 -10.04
CA GLY A 269 -11.12 22.81 -10.08
C GLY A 269 -10.17 23.31 -11.18
N GLU A 270 -10.14 24.63 -11.36
CA GLU A 270 -9.26 25.28 -12.34
C GLU A 270 -7.92 25.67 -11.70
N GLN A 271 -6.84 25.53 -12.45
CA GLN A 271 -5.47 25.84 -12.03
C GLN A 271 -5.02 25.12 -10.75
N MET A 272 -5.52 23.89 -10.54
CA MET A 272 -5.21 23.11 -9.35
C MET A 272 -3.92 22.31 -9.51
N GLN A 273 -3.04 22.35 -8.51
CA GLN A 273 -1.86 21.49 -8.47
C GLN A 273 -2.28 20.04 -8.25
N VAL A 274 -1.78 19.13 -9.09
CA VAL A 274 -2.15 17.72 -9.12
C VAL A 274 -0.92 16.85 -9.34
N ASP A 275 -1.04 15.57 -8.99
CA ASP A 275 -0.09 14.54 -9.45
C ASP A 275 -0.71 13.84 -10.66
N VAL A 276 0.11 13.60 -11.69
CA VAL A 276 -0.28 12.89 -12.91
C VAL A 276 0.39 11.53 -12.90
N VAL A 277 -0.38 10.48 -13.14
CA VAL A 277 0.10 9.09 -13.22
C VAL A 277 -0.12 8.56 -14.62
N ILE A 278 0.92 7.97 -15.19
CA ILE A 278 0.87 7.30 -16.49
C ILE A 278 1.61 5.97 -16.37
N ARG A 279 0.95 4.87 -16.71
CA ARG A 279 1.58 3.55 -16.68
C ARG A 279 2.60 3.43 -17.83
N PRO A 280 3.77 2.83 -17.61
CA PRO A 280 4.79 2.68 -18.65
C PRO A 280 4.29 2.00 -19.93
N GLU A 281 3.38 1.04 -19.80
CA GLU A 281 2.76 0.31 -20.92
C GLU A 281 1.73 1.13 -21.71
N ASP A 282 1.25 2.25 -21.17
CA ASP A 282 0.28 3.14 -21.82
C ASP A 282 0.97 4.30 -22.58
N ILE A 283 2.29 4.41 -22.49
CA ILE A 283 3.08 5.36 -23.27
C ILE A 283 3.45 4.73 -24.61
N TYR A 284 2.90 5.27 -25.70
CA TYR A 284 3.25 4.83 -27.05
C TYR A 284 4.59 5.44 -27.46
N ILE A 285 5.57 4.59 -27.76
CA ILE A 285 6.90 4.98 -28.24
C ILE A 285 7.08 4.65 -29.73
N PHE A 286 7.57 5.60 -30.51
CA PHE A 286 7.75 5.46 -31.96
C PHE A 286 8.86 6.36 -32.49
N ASP A 287 9.22 6.20 -33.76
CA ASP A 287 10.14 7.11 -34.45
C ASP A 287 9.59 8.53 -34.49
N VAL A 288 10.46 9.52 -34.27
CA VAL A 288 10.07 10.94 -34.22
C VAL A 288 9.22 11.33 -35.43
N SER A 289 8.02 11.84 -35.17
CA SER A 289 7.08 12.33 -36.19
C SER A 289 6.15 13.39 -35.61
N ASP A 290 5.37 14.05 -36.46
CA ASP A 290 4.39 15.08 -36.05
C ASP A 290 3.26 14.55 -35.14
N ALA A 291 3.14 13.23 -34.99
CA ALA A 291 2.20 12.61 -34.07
C ALA A 291 2.68 12.61 -32.61
N ALA A 292 3.96 12.92 -32.36
CA ALA A 292 4.54 12.93 -31.02
C ALA A 292 4.03 14.12 -30.20
N GLN A 293 3.55 13.85 -28.99
CA GLN A 293 3.23 14.88 -28.00
C GLN A 293 4.47 15.28 -27.20
N LEU A 294 5.35 14.32 -26.93
CA LEU A 294 6.67 14.56 -26.33
C LEU A 294 7.74 13.94 -27.20
N THR A 295 8.95 14.48 -27.12
CA THR A 295 10.14 13.91 -27.77
C THR A 295 11.26 13.77 -26.76
N GLY A 296 12.05 12.71 -26.88
CA GLY A 296 13.13 12.42 -25.95
C GLY A 296 14.18 11.49 -26.53
N THR A 297 15.25 11.32 -25.77
CA THR A 297 16.33 10.37 -26.09
C THR A 297 16.25 9.18 -25.15
N VAL A 298 16.30 7.97 -25.71
CA VAL A 298 16.37 6.75 -24.90
C VAL A 298 17.71 6.72 -24.16
N THR A 299 17.70 6.68 -22.83
CA THR A 299 18.91 6.59 -22.00
C THR A 299 19.26 5.15 -21.64
N SER A 300 18.25 4.29 -21.53
CA SER A 300 18.38 2.87 -21.19
C SER A 300 17.34 2.03 -21.92
N CYS A 301 17.69 0.80 -22.29
CA CYS A 301 16.79 -0.18 -22.88
C CYS A 301 17.13 -1.58 -22.37
N ILE A 302 16.24 -2.16 -21.57
CA ILE A 302 16.45 -3.42 -20.86
C ILE A 302 15.37 -4.42 -21.26
N PHE A 303 15.76 -5.62 -21.68
CA PHE A 303 14.81 -6.70 -21.95
C PHE A 303 14.39 -7.39 -20.65
N LYS A 304 13.10 -7.32 -20.29
CA LYS A 304 12.51 -7.93 -19.08
C LYS A 304 11.87 -9.31 -19.33
N GLY A 305 12.15 -9.91 -20.49
CA GLY A 305 11.72 -11.26 -20.85
C GLY A 305 10.52 -11.32 -21.78
N VAL A 306 9.47 -10.52 -21.56
CA VAL A 306 8.32 -10.42 -22.47
C VAL A 306 8.22 -9.07 -23.19
N HIS A 307 8.76 -8.01 -22.59
CA HIS A 307 8.79 -6.65 -23.14
C HIS A 307 10.16 -6.01 -22.89
N TYR A 308 10.37 -4.83 -23.47
CA TYR A 308 11.48 -3.94 -23.18
C TYR A 308 11.02 -2.82 -22.27
N GLU A 309 11.79 -2.56 -21.22
CA GLU A 309 11.66 -1.39 -20.37
C GLU A 309 12.70 -0.37 -20.82
N MET A 310 12.25 0.83 -21.15
CA MET A 310 13.08 1.90 -21.70
C MET A 310 12.92 3.15 -20.85
N LEU A 311 14.04 3.79 -20.52
CA LEU A 311 14.02 5.11 -19.90
C LEU A 311 14.24 6.15 -21.01
N VAL A 312 13.37 7.15 -21.05
CA VAL A 312 13.37 8.21 -22.07
C VAL A 312 13.52 9.56 -21.39
N GLN A 313 14.64 10.23 -21.65
CA GLN A 313 14.88 11.60 -21.22
C GLN A 313 14.22 12.56 -22.22
N THR A 314 13.13 13.19 -21.81
CA THR A 314 12.44 14.25 -22.57
C THR A 314 13.32 15.50 -22.70
N ARG A 315 13.05 16.33 -23.72
CA ARG A 315 13.79 17.58 -23.95
C ARG A 315 13.60 18.60 -22.82
N GLU A 316 12.49 18.48 -22.09
CA GLU A 316 12.10 19.33 -20.97
C GLU A 316 12.78 18.93 -19.65
N GLY A 317 13.56 17.84 -19.64
CA GLY A 317 14.32 17.42 -18.46
C GLY A 317 13.65 16.36 -17.58
N TYR A 318 12.54 15.76 -18.04
CA TYR A 318 11.89 14.64 -17.37
C TYR A 318 12.37 13.30 -17.91
N GLU A 319 12.60 12.33 -17.04
CA GLU A 319 12.79 10.92 -17.37
C GLU A 319 11.45 10.18 -17.26
N LEU A 320 11.09 9.44 -18.30
CA LEU A 320 9.89 8.61 -18.37
C LEU A 320 10.25 7.15 -18.64
N MET A 321 9.70 6.24 -17.85
CA MET A 321 9.74 4.81 -18.10
C MET A 321 8.65 4.42 -19.10
N VAL A 322 9.03 3.67 -20.13
CA VAL A 322 8.13 3.18 -21.18
C VAL A 322 8.32 1.69 -21.37
N GLN A 323 7.23 0.95 -21.54
CA GLN A 323 7.25 -0.48 -21.82
C GLN A 323 6.66 -0.77 -23.21
N ASP A 324 7.43 -1.43 -24.07
CA ASP A 324 6.97 -1.85 -25.41
C ASP A 324 7.55 -3.23 -25.78
N TYR A 325 6.93 -3.92 -26.74
CA TYR A 325 7.46 -5.17 -27.29
C TYR A 325 8.64 -4.96 -28.26
N HIS A 326 8.80 -3.74 -28.78
CA HIS A 326 9.90 -3.34 -29.65
C HIS A 326 10.94 -2.55 -28.87
N ALA A 327 12.21 -2.84 -29.15
CA ALA A 327 13.32 -2.12 -28.56
C ALA A 327 13.65 -0.84 -29.35
N PHE A 328 13.92 0.23 -28.62
CA PHE A 328 14.61 1.41 -29.10
C PHE A 328 15.96 1.50 -28.38
N GLU A 329 17.06 1.51 -29.12
CA GLU A 329 18.40 1.48 -28.52
C GLU A 329 18.74 2.80 -27.80
N ALA A 330 19.56 2.72 -26.76
CA ALA A 330 20.06 3.88 -26.05
C ALA A 330 20.79 4.85 -27.00
N GLY A 331 20.54 6.14 -26.84
CA GLY A 331 21.01 7.22 -27.72
C GLY A 331 20.07 7.52 -28.89
N ARG A 332 19.03 6.72 -29.13
CA ARG A 332 18.03 6.99 -30.18
C ARG A 332 17.04 8.06 -29.72
N GLU A 333 16.72 8.97 -30.64
CA GLU A 333 15.63 9.93 -30.45
C GLU A 333 14.29 9.29 -30.83
N VAL A 334 13.27 9.49 -30.00
CA VAL A 334 11.95 8.89 -30.12
C VAL A 334 10.84 9.91 -29.85
N GLY A 335 9.68 9.67 -30.43
CA GLY A 335 8.43 10.35 -30.12
C GLY A 335 7.62 9.52 -29.11
N LEU A 336 6.94 10.23 -28.20
CA LEU A 336 6.02 9.66 -27.22
C LEU A 336 4.62 10.23 -27.41
N LEU A 337 3.60 9.39 -27.20
CA LEU A 337 2.19 9.79 -27.18
C LEU A 337 1.48 9.06 -26.04
N VAL A 338 0.61 9.79 -25.34
CA VAL A 338 -0.26 9.25 -24.28
C VAL A 338 -1.70 9.62 -24.62
N LYS A 339 -2.61 8.66 -24.55
CA LYS A 339 -4.01 8.93 -24.87
C LYS A 339 -4.73 9.53 -23.65
N PRO A 340 -5.80 10.32 -23.85
CA PRO A 340 -6.47 11.00 -22.74
C PRO A 340 -7.00 10.11 -21.60
N PHE A 341 -7.33 8.86 -21.89
CA PHE A 341 -7.84 7.90 -20.90
C PHE A 341 -6.73 7.15 -20.15
N ASP A 342 -5.49 7.27 -20.62
CA ASP A 342 -4.29 6.68 -20.00
C ASP A 342 -3.58 7.68 -19.07
N ILE A 343 -4.12 8.91 -18.95
CA ILE A 343 -3.64 9.96 -18.06
C ILE A 343 -4.56 9.98 -16.85
N HIS A 344 -4.04 9.59 -15.71
CA HIS A 344 -4.77 9.63 -14.43
C HIS A 344 -4.33 10.82 -13.61
N VAL A 345 -5.29 11.63 -13.17
CA VAL A 345 -5.03 12.80 -12.33
C VAL A 345 -5.42 12.52 -10.88
N MET A 346 -4.50 12.78 -9.95
CA MET A 346 -4.72 12.65 -8.51
C MET A 346 -4.61 14.00 -7.81
N LYS A 347 -5.40 14.17 -6.76
CA LYS A 347 -5.30 15.37 -5.92
C LYS A 347 -3.99 15.29 -5.15
N LYS A 348 -3.23 16.39 -5.14
CA LYS A 348 -2.15 16.53 -4.17
C LYS A 348 -2.75 16.68 -2.78
N GLU A 349 -2.30 15.82 -1.86
CA GLU A 349 -2.67 15.95 -0.45
C GLU A 349 -2.10 17.25 0.14
N ARG A 350 -0.90 17.63 -0.30
CA ARG A 350 -0.15 18.80 0.17
C ARG A 350 0.64 19.43 -0.98
N THR A 351 0.81 20.74 -0.92
CA THR A 351 1.65 21.51 -1.86
C THR A 351 2.87 22.13 -1.19
N CYS A 352 2.88 22.20 0.14
CA CYS A 352 3.99 22.62 0.97
C CYS A 352 3.89 21.94 2.34
N ASN A 353 4.96 22.00 3.13
CA ASN A 353 4.92 21.63 4.54
C ASN A 353 4.15 22.69 5.33
N THR A 354 3.36 22.26 6.29
CA THR A 354 2.59 23.14 7.17
C THR A 354 2.74 22.67 8.60
N PHE A 355 3.16 23.56 9.49
CA PHE A 355 3.33 23.27 10.92
C PHE A 355 2.59 24.30 11.77
N GLU A 356 2.06 23.87 12.91
CA GLU A 356 1.67 24.80 13.96
C GLU A 356 2.93 25.35 14.64
N GLY A 357 2.97 26.67 14.79
CA GLY A 357 4.10 27.35 15.40
C GLY A 357 3.66 28.52 16.29
N LYS A 358 4.66 29.13 16.92
CA LYS A 358 4.48 30.30 17.77
C LYS A 358 5.52 31.34 17.42
N LEU A 359 5.07 32.54 17.12
CA LEU A 359 5.97 33.66 16.85
C LEU A 359 6.66 34.05 18.17
N VAL A 360 8.00 33.99 18.24
CA VAL A 360 8.75 34.32 19.46
C VAL A 360 9.03 35.81 19.53
N ASP A 361 9.49 36.37 18.42
CA ASP A 361 9.69 37.81 18.18
C ASP A 361 9.51 38.13 16.69
N GLU A 362 9.84 39.36 16.27
CA GLU A 362 9.64 39.79 14.88
C GLU A 362 10.44 38.95 13.85
N THR A 363 11.53 38.29 14.26
CA THR A 363 12.44 37.55 13.38
C THR A 363 12.63 36.08 13.76
N HIS A 364 11.88 35.56 14.73
CA HIS A 364 11.99 34.18 15.18
C HIS A 364 10.62 33.53 15.36
N VAL A 365 10.52 32.28 14.90
CA VAL A 365 9.35 31.43 15.07
C VAL A 365 9.77 30.08 15.65
N GLU A 366 8.97 29.57 16.58
CA GLU A 366 9.11 28.24 17.16
C GLU A 366 8.14 27.28 16.45
N PHE A 367 8.63 26.18 15.89
CA PHE A 367 7.82 25.07 15.39
C PHE A 367 8.63 23.77 15.48
N LEU A 368 7.96 22.62 15.59
CA LEU A 368 8.61 21.32 15.82
C LEU A 368 9.62 21.34 16.99
N GLY A 369 9.25 22.02 18.09
CA GLY A 369 10.09 22.16 19.28
C GLY A 369 11.40 22.93 19.10
N CYS A 370 11.63 23.55 17.93
CA CYS A 370 12.85 24.24 17.58
C CYS A 370 12.59 25.71 17.23
N ASN A 371 13.56 26.57 17.56
CA ASN A 371 13.54 27.99 17.19
C ASN A 371 14.28 28.21 15.87
N PHE A 372 13.58 28.82 14.92
CA PHE A 372 14.08 29.20 13.61
C PHE A 372 14.06 30.72 13.45
N GLU A 373 15.11 31.25 12.83
CA GLU A 373 15.11 32.62 12.33
C GLU A 373 14.22 32.68 11.08
N CYS A 374 13.45 33.75 10.91
CA CYS A 374 12.58 33.98 9.77
C CYS A 374 12.67 35.45 9.32
N LEU A 375 12.13 35.76 8.14
CA LEU A 375 12.01 37.16 7.72
C LEU A 375 11.12 37.97 8.69
N PRO A 376 11.38 39.29 8.86
CA PRO A 376 10.61 40.13 9.76
C PRO A 376 9.10 40.08 9.48
N VAL A 377 8.32 39.59 10.44
CA VAL A 377 6.86 39.46 10.32
C VAL A 377 6.19 40.72 10.86
N GLN A 378 5.43 41.41 10.01
CA GLN A 378 4.67 42.61 10.39
C GLN A 378 3.20 42.27 10.62
N GLY A 379 2.60 42.86 11.66
CA GLY A 379 1.16 42.75 11.92
C GLY A 379 0.72 41.53 12.73
N ILE A 380 1.66 40.73 13.26
CA ILE A 380 1.40 39.64 14.21
C ILE A 380 2.16 39.94 15.50
N GLU A 381 1.48 39.91 16.64
CA GLU A 381 2.12 40.18 17.93
C GLU A 381 3.00 38.99 18.36
N PRO A 382 4.21 39.24 18.90
CA PRO A 382 5.04 38.20 19.51
C PRO A 382 4.25 37.40 20.57
N GLY A 383 4.42 36.09 20.54
CA GLY A 383 3.70 35.13 21.36
C GLY A 383 2.43 34.56 20.74
N SER A 384 2.00 35.07 19.57
CA SER A 384 0.83 34.56 18.85
C SER A 384 1.08 33.19 18.24
N SER A 385 0.06 32.33 18.23
CA SER A 385 0.05 31.09 17.45
C SER A 385 -0.07 31.42 15.97
N VAL A 386 0.79 30.81 15.17
CA VAL A 386 0.89 31.03 13.72
C VAL A 386 0.96 29.69 12.99
N GLN A 387 0.67 29.71 11.70
CA GLN A 387 0.90 28.59 10.81
C GLN A 387 2.20 28.87 10.04
N VAL A 388 3.11 27.91 10.05
CA VAL A 388 4.39 27.97 9.33
C VAL A 388 4.27 27.14 8.07
N GLU A 389 4.55 27.76 6.92
CA GLU A 389 4.56 27.11 5.61
C GLU A 389 5.99 27.09 5.04
N VAL A 390 6.42 25.93 4.55
CA VAL A 390 7.73 25.74 3.90
C VAL A 390 7.55 24.86 2.67
N ASP A 391 7.82 25.39 1.47
CA ASP A 391 7.75 24.59 0.24
C ASP A 391 8.77 23.43 0.27
N PHE A 392 8.41 22.29 -0.33
CA PHE A 392 9.20 21.05 -0.29
C PHE A 392 10.62 21.23 -0.81
N GLN A 393 10.80 22.03 -1.88
CA GLN A 393 12.09 22.33 -2.50
C GLN A 393 13.04 23.17 -1.62
N TYR A 394 12.54 23.74 -0.52
CA TYR A 394 13.30 24.60 0.38
C TYR A 394 13.69 23.92 1.69
N VAL A 395 13.29 22.67 1.86
CA VAL A 395 13.80 21.81 2.92
C VAL A 395 15.06 21.12 2.40
N ILE A 396 16.16 21.26 3.12
CA ILE A 396 17.45 20.67 2.74
C ILE A 396 17.73 19.51 3.68
N LEU A 397 18.08 18.35 3.12
CA LEU A 397 18.55 17.19 3.87
C LEU A 397 20.08 17.19 3.89
N GLU A 398 20.64 16.95 5.07
CA GLU A 398 22.07 16.89 5.33
C GLU A 398 22.44 15.45 5.72
N ASP A 399 23.53 14.92 5.17
CA ASP A 399 24.02 13.55 5.45
C ASP A 399 24.33 13.32 6.93
N ASN A 400 24.71 14.38 7.64
CA ASN A 400 25.06 14.32 9.06
C ASN A 400 23.98 15.01 9.89
N GLU A 401 23.40 14.25 10.83
CA GLU A 401 22.35 14.74 11.74
C GLU A 401 22.75 16.02 12.48
N GLU A 402 24.03 16.19 12.84
CA GLU A 402 24.52 17.35 13.59
C GLU A 402 24.50 18.66 12.79
N ASP A 403 24.44 18.58 11.46
CA ASP A 403 24.44 19.74 10.57
C ASP A 403 23.02 20.29 10.35
N GLY A 404 21.99 19.50 10.73
CA GLY A 404 20.59 19.88 10.70
C GLY A 404 20.12 20.63 11.95
N ARG A 405 19.06 21.44 11.78
CA ARG A 405 18.32 22.02 12.92
C ARG A 405 17.30 21.03 13.48
N LEU A 406 16.75 20.19 12.60
CA LEU A 406 15.94 19.03 12.94
C LEU A 406 16.66 17.77 12.47
N THR A 407 16.21 16.63 12.97
CA THR A 407 16.67 15.29 12.60
C THR A 407 15.46 14.41 12.33
N GLY A 408 15.65 13.42 11.46
CA GLY A 408 14.60 12.48 11.12
C GLY A 408 15.12 11.26 10.38
N GLU A 409 14.21 10.35 10.06
CA GLU A 409 14.47 9.14 9.30
C GLU A 409 13.65 9.19 8.00
N VAL A 410 14.29 8.93 6.86
CA VAL A 410 13.60 8.81 5.57
C VAL A 410 12.68 7.58 5.61
N LYS A 411 11.39 7.76 5.28
CA LYS A 411 10.35 6.70 5.33
C LYS A 411 9.75 6.34 3.98
N PHE A 412 9.77 7.28 3.05
CA PHE A 412 9.16 7.08 1.75
C PHE A 412 9.91 7.91 0.70
N ILE A 413 10.09 7.32 -0.47
CA ILE A 413 10.85 7.90 -1.58
C ILE A 413 10.03 7.69 -2.84
N LEU A 414 9.71 8.79 -3.53
CA LEU A 414 8.95 8.77 -4.77
C LEU A 414 9.68 9.58 -5.82
N TYR A 415 10.00 8.99 -6.97
CA TYR A 415 10.58 9.75 -8.08
C TYR A 415 9.49 10.41 -8.92
N LYS A 416 9.58 11.74 -9.11
CA LYS A 416 8.62 12.55 -9.86
C LYS A 416 9.10 12.94 -11.27
N GLY A 417 9.84 12.05 -11.92
CA GLY A 417 10.35 12.21 -13.28
C GLY A 417 11.51 13.20 -13.43
N ASN A 418 11.72 14.14 -12.50
CA ASN A 418 12.85 15.08 -12.55
C ASN A 418 13.48 15.40 -11.18
N HIS A 419 12.89 14.91 -10.08
CA HIS A 419 13.38 15.01 -8.70
C HIS A 419 12.75 13.88 -7.87
N TYR A 420 13.29 13.63 -6.68
CA TYR A 420 12.68 12.79 -5.66
C TYR A 420 11.81 13.62 -4.71
N HIS A 421 10.66 13.07 -4.36
CA HIS A 421 9.79 13.53 -3.28
C HIS A 421 9.92 12.55 -2.12
N LEU A 422 10.41 13.04 -0.98
CA LEU A 422 10.72 12.25 0.20
C LEU A 422 9.76 12.59 1.34
N THR A 423 9.39 11.57 2.12
CA THR A 423 8.80 11.76 3.45
C THR A 423 9.83 11.41 4.51
N VAL A 424 10.11 12.36 5.40
CA VAL A 424 11.04 12.22 6.53
C VAL A 424 10.24 12.29 7.82
N PHE A 425 10.23 11.20 8.58
CA PHE A 425 9.62 11.17 9.90
C PHE A 425 10.59 11.75 10.91
N THR A 426 10.23 12.89 11.50
CA THR A 426 11.11 13.62 12.41
C THR A 426 11.11 13.05 13.82
N ASP A 427 12.14 13.38 14.59
CA ASP A 427 12.24 13.01 16.01
C ASP A 427 11.19 13.71 16.91
N TRP A 428 10.35 14.58 16.34
CA TRP A 428 9.23 15.26 17.00
C TRP A 428 7.87 14.67 16.62
N ASP A 429 7.84 13.45 16.09
CA ASP A 429 6.63 12.70 15.73
C ASP A 429 5.78 13.36 14.63
N GLU A 430 6.41 14.11 13.72
CA GLU A 430 5.78 14.79 12.58
C GLU A 430 6.50 14.46 11.27
N ASP A 431 5.75 14.42 10.17
CA ASP A 431 6.29 14.20 8.83
C ASP A 431 6.72 15.51 8.17
N ILE A 432 7.91 15.51 7.56
CA ILE A 432 8.38 16.57 6.67
C ILE A 432 8.54 16.01 5.25
N PHE A 433 8.05 16.77 4.27
CA PHE A 433 8.10 16.44 2.85
C PHE A 433 9.15 17.27 2.14
N VAL A 434 9.98 16.62 1.32
CA VAL A 434 11.15 17.25 0.69
C VAL A 434 11.21 16.92 -0.79
N ASP A 435 11.45 17.93 -1.62
CA ASP A 435 11.77 17.74 -3.03
C ASP A 435 13.29 17.92 -3.22
N THR A 436 14.00 16.89 -3.65
CA THR A 436 15.47 16.91 -3.84
C THR A 436 15.90 16.14 -5.09
N ASN A 437 17.08 16.47 -5.63
CA ASN A 437 17.72 15.69 -6.69
C ASN A 437 18.72 14.66 -6.15
N ASP A 438 18.99 14.70 -4.84
CA ASP A 438 19.90 13.77 -4.18
C ASP A 438 19.20 12.42 -3.96
N VAL A 439 19.99 11.34 -4.00
CA VAL A 439 19.50 9.98 -3.82
C VAL A 439 19.69 9.59 -2.36
N TRP A 440 18.61 9.14 -1.73
CA TRP A 440 18.55 8.67 -0.35
C TRP A 440 18.02 7.24 -0.31
N ASP A 441 18.31 6.51 0.77
CA ASP A 441 17.78 5.18 1.04
C ASP A 441 16.70 5.22 2.14
N ASP A 442 15.75 4.27 2.08
CA ASP A 442 14.77 4.06 3.16
C ASP A 442 15.48 3.70 4.46
N GLY A 443 15.14 4.42 5.54
CA GLY A 443 15.78 4.26 6.85
C GLY A 443 17.01 5.13 7.08
N ASP A 444 17.45 5.95 6.11
CA ASP A 444 18.54 6.89 6.31
C ASP A 444 18.18 7.92 7.38
N ARG A 445 19.15 8.21 8.26
CA ARG A 445 19.05 9.26 9.27
C ARG A 445 19.66 10.55 8.74
N VAL A 446 18.89 11.62 8.77
CA VAL A 446 19.25 12.88 8.11
C VAL A 446 19.12 14.07 9.06
N GLY A 447 20.01 15.05 8.88
CA GLY A 447 19.80 16.41 9.37
C GLY A 447 18.87 17.17 8.44
N ILE A 448 18.05 18.08 8.95
CA ILE A 448 17.11 18.88 8.17
C ILE A 448 17.37 20.36 8.45
N THR A 449 17.59 21.12 7.38
CA THR A 449 17.87 22.55 7.43
C THR A 449 16.86 23.31 6.59
N ILE A 450 16.36 24.43 7.14
CA ILE A 450 15.44 25.34 6.46
C ILE A 450 15.99 26.75 6.61
N ALA A 451 16.24 27.41 5.48
CA ALA A 451 16.78 28.77 5.49
C ALA A 451 15.72 29.79 5.92
N PRO A 452 16.08 30.85 6.67
CA PRO A 452 15.13 31.83 7.22
C PRO A 452 14.19 32.47 6.19
N GLN A 453 14.69 32.74 4.99
CA GLN A 453 13.93 33.33 3.90
C GLN A 453 12.84 32.43 3.31
N ASN A 454 12.91 31.12 3.57
CA ASN A 454 11.98 30.12 3.04
C ASN A 454 10.88 29.75 4.03
N ILE A 455 10.91 30.33 5.24
CA ILE A 455 9.90 30.13 6.28
C ILE A 455 8.83 31.19 6.11
N ARG A 456 7.67 30.80 5.61
CA ARG A 456 6.52 31.70 5.45
C ARG A 456 5.61 31.58 6.65
N ILE A 457 5.25 32.71 7.24
CA ILE A 457 4.38 32.76 8.41
C ILE A 457 3.00 33.27 7.97
N VAL A 458 1.97 32.48 8.26
CA VAL A 458 0.58 32.78 7.96
C VAL A 458 -0.17 32.89 9.29
N GLN A 459 -1.01 33.93 9.42
CA GLN A 459 -1.80 34.10 10.63
C GLN A 459 -2.83 32.97 10.71
N SER A 460 -2.83 32.23 11.83
CA SER A 460 -3.78 31.14 12.04
C SER A 460 -5.19 31.74 12.08
N LEU A 461 -6.01 31.43 11.08
CA LEU A 461 -7.44 31.71 11.13
C LEU A 461 -8.01 30.81 12.22
N ASN A 462 -8.38 31.40 13.36
CA ASN A 462 -9.18 30.70 14.36
C ASN A 462 -10.35 30.01 13.63
N LYS A 463 -10.41 28.67 13.71
CA LYS A 463 -11.62 27.91 13.39
C LYS A 463 -12.70 28.28 14.42
N GLU A 464 -13.31 29.46 14.25
CA GLU A 464 -14.57 29.77 14.90
C GLU A 464 -15.70 29.02 14.18
N GLY A 465 -16.04 27.85 14.73
CA GLY A 465 -17.40 27.29 14.76
C GLY A 465 -18.14 27.11 13.44
N SER A 466 -17.96 25.96 12.77
CA SER A 466 -19.04 25.32 12.01
C SER A 466 -19.70 24.24 12.88
N ALA A 467 -20.50 24.69 13.84
CA ALA A 467 -21.61 23.91 14.36
C ALA A 467 -22.84 24.25 13.52
N GLN A 468 -23.18 23.36 12.58
CA GLN A 468 -24.54 22.96 12.22
C GLN A 468 -24.53 21.80 11.23
#